data_AF-A0A2S9FZG4-F1
#
_entry.id   AF-A0A2S9FZG4-F1
#
_cell.length_a   1.000
_cell.length_b   1.000
_cell.length_c   1.000
_cell.angle_alpha   90.00
_cell.angle_beta   90.00
_cell.angle_gamma   90.00
#
_symmetry.space_group_name_H-M   'P 1'
#
loop_
_entity.id
_entity.type
_entity.pdbx_description
1 polymer ?
#
loop_
_entity_poly.entity_id
_entity_poly.type
_entity_poly.pdbx_seq_one_letter_code
_entity_poly.pdbx_strand_id
1 'polypeptide(L)'
;SVAQLIPGAEILVVTTPQLAAAEVAERAGAIALQTRQRIAGVGENMVDGPVIKMFGEGGGRHVADSLSRAVGAEVPLLGQVPLDP
;
A
#
# COMPACT_ATOMS: atom_id res chain seq x y z
N SER A 1 15.33 -10.35 2.88
CA SER A 1 13.99 -10.55 2.30
C SER A 1 14.05 -11.70 1.32
N VAL A 2 13.09 -12.64 1.34
CA VAL A 2 13.08 -13.79 0.41
C VAL A 2 12.85 -13.35 -1.04
N ALA A 3 12.17 -12.23 -1.24
CA ALA A 3 11.85 -11.72 -2.58
C ALA A 3 13.10 -11.31 -3.40
N GLN A 4 14.26 -11.09 -2.77
CA GLN A 4 15.54 -10.88 -3.47
C GLN A 4 16.08 -12.15 -4.15
N LEU A 5 15.56 -13.32 -3.78
CA LEU A 5 15.98 -14.63 -4.30
C LEU A 5 15.11 -15.12 -5.46
N ILE A 6 14.02 -14.41 -5.78
CA ILE A 6 13.05 -14.81 -6.81
C ILE A 6 13.14 -13.81 -7.98
N PRO A 7 13.68 -14.22 -9.14
CA PRO A 7 13.74 -13.36 -10.32
C PRO A 7 12.35 -12.88 -10.73
N GLY A 8 12.21 -11.56 -10.92
CA GLY A 8 10.95 -10.94 -11.34
C GLY A 8 9.89 -10.78 -10.24
N ALA A 9 10.21 -11.05 -8.98
CA ALA A 9 9.29 -10.78 -7.88
C ALA A 9 8.96 -9.29 -7.75
N GLU A 10 7.69 -9.00 -7.51
CA GLU A 10 7.16 -7.65 -7.30
C GLU A 10 6.57 -7.54 -5.89
N ILE A 11 6.57 -6.31 -5.36
CA ILE A 11 6.10 -6.01 -4.01
C ILE A 11 4.67 -5.48 -4.09
N LEU A 12 3.78 -6.09 -3.32
CA LEU A 12 2.45 -5.56 -3.02
C LEU A 12 2.49 -4.92 -1.63
N VAL A 13 2.19 -3.63 -1.53
CA VAL A 13 2.07 -2.94 -0.25
C VAL A 13 0.62 -3.05 0.23
N VAL A 14 0.42 -3.52 1.46
CA VAL A 14 -0.91 -3.57 2.07
C VAL A 14 -0.96 -2.57 3.22
N THR A 15 -2.01 -1.75 3.25
CA THR A 15 -2.28 -0.79 4.32
C THR A 15 -3.73 -0.86 4.75
N THR A 16 -4.15 0.04 5.64
CA THR A 16 -5.53 0.18 6.11
C THR A 16 -5.95 1.66 6.04
N PRO A 17 -7.25 2.00 6.11
CA PRO A 17 -7.72 3.37 5.93
C PRO A 17 -7.15 4.41 6.91
N GLN A 18 -6.67 3.95 8.07
CA GLN A 18 -6.13 4.78 9.14
C GLN A 18 -4.82 5.43 8.69
N LEU A 19 -4.71 6.75 8.89
CA LEU A 19 -3.50 7.50 8.52
C LEU A 19 -2.21 6.92 9.14
N ALA A 20 -2.26 6.46 10.39
CA ALA A 20 -1.09 5.88 11.05
C ALA A 20 -0.57 4.61 10.35
N ALA A 21 -1.47 3.76 9.84
CA ALA A 21 -1.08 2.56 9.09
C ALA A 21 -0.58 2.91 7.68
N ALA A 22 -1.14 3.95 7.06
CA ALA A 22 -0.67 4.49 5.80
C ALA A 22 0.77 4.98 5.89
N GLU A 23 1.12 5.75 6.92
CA GLU A 23 2.49 6.24 7.14
C GLU A 23 3.50 5.09 7.33
N VAL A 24 3.10 4.02 8.03
CA VAL A 24 3.93 2.82 8.20
C VAL A 24 4.13 2.10 6.86
N ALA A 25 3.06 1.95 6.08
CA ALA A 25 3.09 1.29 4.77
C ALA A 25 3.93 2.08 3.74
N GLU A 26 3.88 3.40 3.76
CA GLU A 26 4.73 4.27 2.94
C GLU A 26 6.22 4.03 3.22
N ARG A 27 6.61 4.02 4.50
CA ARG A 27 8.00 3.74 4.90
C ARG A 27 8.44 2.35 4.46
N ALA A 28 7.56 1.35 4.60
CA ALA A 28 7.84 0.00 4.13
C ALA A 28 8.01 -0.07 2.60
N GLY A 29 7.16 0.62 1.85
CA GLY A 29 7.27 0.73 0.40
C GLY A 29 8.53 1.47 -0.06
N ALA A 30 8.97 2.50 0.67
CA ALA A 30 10.21 3.21 0.38
C ALA A 30 11.46 2.32 0.56
N ILE A 31 11.44 1.37 1.49
CA ILE A 31 12.51 0.37 1.66
C ILE A 31 12.59 -0.56 0.43
N ALA A 32 11.45 -0.90 -0.19
CA ALA A 32 11.43 -1.70 -1.42
C ALA A 32 12.15 -1.01 -2.60
N LEU A 33 12.21 0.32 -2.60
CA LEU A 33 12.95 1.09 -3.60
C LEU A 33 14.45 0.98 -3.41
N GLN A 34 14.92 0.97 -2.16
CA GLN A 34 16.33 0.79 -1.84
C GLN A 34 16.83 -0.60 -2.26
N THR A 35 15.96 -1.61 -2.22
CA THR A 35 16.27 -2.98 -2.66
C THR A 35 16.06 -3.20 -4.17
N ARG A 36 15.73 -2.13 -4.92
CA ARG A 36 15.45 -2.15 -6.38
C ARG A 36 14.34 -3.13 -6.78
N GLN A 37 13.40 -3.38 -5.89
CA GLN A 37 12.25 -4.22 -6.18
C GLN A 37 11.14 -3.38 -6.81
N ARG A 38 10.46 -3.93 -7.83
CA ARG A 38 9.31 -3.25 -8.42
C ARG A 38 8.11 -3.34 -7.49
N ILE A 39 7.34 -2.26 -7.41
CA ILE A 39 6.08 -2.23 -6.68
C ILE A 39 4.95 -2.52 -7.68
N ALA A 40 4.18 -3.58 -7.44
CA ALA A 40 3.04 -3.95 -8.26
C ALA A 40 1.83 -3.03 -7.99
N GLY A 41 1.71 -2.53 -6.76
CA GLY A 41 0.66 -1.60 -6.35
C GLY A 41 0.45 -1.58 -4.84
N VAL A 42 -0.63 -0.91 -4.44
CA VAL A 42 -1.10 -0.82 -3.06
C VAL A 42 -2.47 -1.45 -2.95
N GLY A 43 -2.71 -2.23 -1.90
CA GLY A 43 -4.04 -2.67 -1.47
C GLY A 43 -4.41 -2.05 -0.13
N GLU A 44 -5.67 -1.62 0.01
CA GLU A 44 -6.21 -1.17 1.30
C GLU A 44 -7.10 -2.26 1.89
N ASN A 45 -6.85 -2.64 3.14
CA ASN A 45 -7.57 -3.68 3.86
C ASN A 45 -8.37 -3.08 5.03
N MET A 46 -9.37 -3.81 5.55
CA MET A 46 -10.22 -3.35 6.66
C MET A 46 -10.97 -2.06 6.36
N VAL A 47 -11.44 -1.91 5.12
CA VAL A 47 -12.26 -0.75 4.74
C VAL A 47 -13.64 -0.88 5.37
N ASP A 48 -14.03 0.10 6.18
CA ASP A 48 -15.35 0.09 6.80
C ASP A 48 -16.47 0.27 5.78
N GLY A 49 -17.66 -0.19 6.17
CA GLY A 49 -18.87 0.02 5.38
C GLY A 49 -19.24 1.50 5.20
N PRO A 50 -20.09 1.82 4.22
CA PRO A 50 -20.41 3.20 3.84
C PRO A 50 -21.11 4.04 4.93
N VAL A 51 -21.59 3.41 6.01
CA VAL A 51 -22.36 4.07 7.07
C VAL A 51 -21.47 4.64 8.18
N ILE A 52 -20.38 3.96 8.54
CA ILE A 52 -19.48 4.39 9.62
C ILE A 52 -18.05 4.11 9.18
N LYS A 53 -17.19 5.14 9.19
CA LYS A 53 -15.75 5.04 8.92
C LYS A 53 -14.97 5.06 10.23
N MET A 54 -15.04 3.98 11.02
CA MET A 54 -14.33 3.87 12.31
C MET A 54 -12.81 3.99 12.16
N PHE A 55 -12.30 3.58 11.01
CA PHE A 55 -10.87 3.53 10.69
C PHE A 55 -10.42 4.64 9.74
N GLY A 56 -11.32 5.55 9.35
CA GLY A 56 -11.02 6.60 8.37
C GLY A 56 -11.18 6.11 6.92
N GLU A 57 -10.61 6.85 5.98
CA GLU A 57 -10.70 6.56 4.55
C GLU A 57 -9.45 7.02 3.79
N GLY A 58 -9.13 6.32 2.70
CA GLY A 58 -8.16 6.80 1.71
C GLY A 58 -6.69 6.61 2.07
N GLY A 59 -6.36 5.88 3.14
CA GLY A 59 -4.99 5.52 3.50
C GLY A 59 -4.26 4.81 2.35
N GLY A 60 -4.92 3.89 1.65
CA GLY A 60 -4.39 3.20 0.47
C GLY A 60 -4.09 4.14 -0.69
N ARG A 61 -4.99 5.10 -0.96
CA ARG A 61 -4.75 6.12 -2.00
C ARG A 61 -3.55 6.99 -1.63
N HIS A 62 -3.46 7.40 -0.36
CA HIS A 62 -2.36 8.22 0.13
C HIS A 62 -1.01 7.51 -0.05
N VAL A 63 -0.92 6.22 0.30
CA VAL A 63 0.30 5.41 0.11
C VAL A 63 0.63 5.27 -1.37
N ALA A 64 -0.36 4.99 -2.23
CA ALA A 64 -0.16 4.86 -3.67
C ALA A 64 0.41 6.15 -4.28
N ASP A 65 -0.15 7.31 -3.91
CA ASP A 65 0.30 8.61 -4.40
C ASP A 65 1.72 8.94 -3.90
N SER A 66 2.03 8.65 -2.64
CA SER A 66 3.38 8.90 -2.11
C SER A 66 4.43 8.02 -2.76
N LEU A 67 4.15 6.72 -2.88
CA LEU A 67 5.05 5.79 -3.57
C LEU A 67 5.23 6.17 -5.04
N SER A 68 4.16 6.61 -5.71
CA SER A 68 4.26 7.11 -7.09
C SER A 68 5.25 8.27 -7.23
N ARG A 69 5.22 9.22 -6.29
CA ARG A 69 6.18 10.33 -6.24
C ARG A 69 7.60 9.85 -5.96
N ALA A 70 7.76 8.88 -5.05
CA ALA A 70 9.06 8.36 -4.68
C ALA A 70 9.73 7.56 -5.81
N VAL A 71 8.96 6.83 -6.63
CA VAL A 71 9.48 6.03 -7.74
C VAL A 71 9.56 6.78 -9.06
N GLY A 72 8.85 7.91 -9.19
CA GLY A 72 8.75 8.66 -10.45
C GLY A 72 7.92 7.97 -11.52
N ALA A 73 7.06 7.03 -11.14
CA ALA A 73 6.16 6.26 -12.00
C ALA A 73 4.86 5.98 -11.25
N GLU A 74 3.77 5.71 -11.97
CA GLU A 74 2.49 5.42 -11.34
C GLU A 74 2.52 4.12 -10.54
N VAL A 75 2.10 4.18 -9.27
CA VAL A 75 1.82 3.03 -8.41
C VAL A 75 0.31 2.97 -8.19
N PRO A 76 -0.40 1.96 -8.72
CA PRO A 76 -1.85 1.91 -8.64
C PRO A 76 -2.35 1.46 -7.27
N LEU A 77 -3.51 1.99 -6.87
CA LEU A 77 -4.36 1.36 -5.85
C LEU A 77 -5.11 0.22 -6.52
N LEU A 78 -4.76 -1.02 -6.18
CA LEU A 78 -5.28 -2.23 -6.83
C LEU A 78 -6.68 -2.61 -6.35
N GLY A 79 -7.04 -2.22 -5.13
CA GLY A 79 -8.33 -2.54 -4.57
C GLY A 79 -8.45 -2.22 -3.09
N GLN A 80 -9.68 -2.36 -2.62
CA GLN A 80 -10.11 -2.15 -1.25
C GLN A 80 -10.81 -3.41 -0.76
N VAL A 81 -10.34 -3.98 0.33
CA VAL A 81 -10.94 -5.17 0.97
C VAL A 81 -11.76 -4.69 2.18
N PRO A 82 -13.08 -4.94 2.17
CA PRO A 82 -13.94 -4.51 3.27
C PRO A 82 -13.63 -5.30 4.55
N LEU A 83 -13.97 -4.72 5.70
CA LEU A 83 -13.98 -5.44 6.97
C LEU A 83 -15.08 -6.52 6.92
N ASP A 84 -14.70 -7.78 7.14
CA ASP A 84 -15.65 -8.91 7.29
C ASP A 84 -15.97 -9.09 8.79
N PRO A 85 -17.24 -9.06 9.22
CA PRO A 85 -17.64 -9.15 10.63
C PRO A 85 -17.37 -10.49 11.33
#